data_AF-A0A6J7JL06-F1
#
_entry.id   AF-A0A6J7JL06-F1
#
_cell.length_a   1.000
_cell.length_b   1.000
_cell.length_c   1.000
_cell.angle_alpha   90.00
_cell.angle_beta   90.00
_cell.angle_gamma   90.00
#
_symmetry.space_group_name_H-M   'P 1'
#
loop_
_entity.id
_entity.type
_entity.pdbx_description
1 polymer ?
#
loop_
_entity_poly.entity_id
_entity_poly.type
_entity_poly.pdbx_seq_one_letter_code
_entity_poly.pdbx_strand_id
1 'polypeptide(L)'
;MAVGTATTLVPQLGFAARAARRPISCYVLVDGELPSASTRSTDWPDAAVVVVCRAESMAAQALLRGWEVLGGDPADMIAELARR
;
A
#
# COMPACT_ATOMS: atom_id res chain seq x y z
N MET A 1 2.57 6.43 -3.23
CA MET A 1 1.11 6.23 -3.24
C MET A 1 0.70 5.65 -4.58
N ALA A 2 -0.24 4.70 -4.58
CA ALA A 2 -0.85 4.13 -5.77
C ALA A 2 -2.37 4.06 -5.59
N VAL A 3 -3.12 4.28 -6.67
CA VAL A 3 -4.59 4.38 -6.64
C VAL A 3 -5.19 3.42 -7.65
N GLY A 4 -6.29 2.76 -7.29
CA GLY A 4 -7.00 1.85 -8.17
C GLY A 4 -6.11 0.71 -8.66
N THR A 5 -6.14 0.39 -9.94
CA THR A 5 -5.40 -0.76 -10.50
C THR A 5 -3.88 -0.65 -10.35
N ALA A 6 -3.33 0.56 -10.14
CA ALA A 6 -1.90 0.78 -9.94
C ALA A 6 -1.37 0.18 -8.63
N THR A 7 -2.24 -0.13 -7.66
CA THR A 7 -1.84 -0.75 -6.37
C THR A 7 -1.18 -2.12 -6.56
N THR A 8 -1.51 -2.83 -7.63
CA THR A 8 -0.90 -4.13 -7.99
C THR A 8 0.59 -4.01 -8.36
N LEU A 9 1.03 -2.81 -8.78
CA LEU A 9 2.40 -2.54 -9.23
C LEU A 9 3.33 -2.01 -8.12
N VAL A 10 2.80 -1.85 -6.91
CA VAL A 10 3.55 -1.30 -5.77
C VAL A 10 4.79 -2.14 -5.42
N PRO A 11 4.78 -3.49 -5.49
CA PRO A 11 6.01 -4.27 -5.27
C PRO A 11 7.12 -3.94 -6.27
N GLN A 12 6.79 -3.70 -7.53
CA GLN A 12 7.73 -3.29 -8.58
C GLN A 12 8.27 -1.89 -8.31
N LEU A 13 7.42 -0.98 -7.83
CA LEU A 13 7.85 0.35 -7.37
C LEU A 13 8.83 0.24 -6.20
N GLY A 14 8.57 -0.63 -5.24
CA GLY A 14 9.47 -0.93 -4.12
C GLY A 14 10.83 -1.43 -4.57
N PHE A 15 10.83 -2.43 -5.46
CA PHE A 15 12.05 -2.94 -6.07
C PHE A 15 12.85 -1.82 -6.77
N ALA A 16 12.17 -0.99 -7.57
CA ALA A 16 12.80 0.13 -8.27
C ALA A 16 13.36 1.19 -7.30
N ALA A 17 12.61 1.52 -6.24
CA ALA A 17 13.05 2.47 -5.22
C ALA A 17 14.30 1.97 -4.48
N ARG A 18 14.30 0.70 -4.06
CA ARG A 18 15.46 0.05 -3.44
C ARG A 18 16.67 0.03 -4.36
N ALA A 19 16.50 -0.35 -5.63
CA ALA A 19 17.58 -0.35 -6.62
C ALA A 19 18.15 1.07 -6.85
N ALA A 20 17.29 2.08 -6.82
CA ALA A 20 17.68 3.48 -6.91
C ALA A 20 18.21 4.07 -5.58
N ARG A 21 18.27 3.28 -4.49
CA ARG A 21 18.59 3.73 -3.13
C ARG A 21 17.74 4.93 -2.68
N ARG A 22 16.48 4.97 -3.12
CA ARG A 22 15.52 5.99 -2.72
C ARG A 22 14.81 5.52 -1.45
N PRO A 23 14.91 6.24 -0.32
CA PRO A 23 14.19 5.88 0.87
C PRO A 23 12.69 6.03 0.65
N ILE A 24 11.90 5.07 1.12
CA ILE A 24 10.45 5.16 1.18
C ILE A 24 10.02 5.02 2.64
N SER A 25 9.29 6.03 3.12
CA SER A 25 8.76 6.03 4.50
C SER A 25 7.53 5.13 4.63
N CYS A 26 6.64 5.15 3.63
CA CYS A 26 5.45 4.29 3.59
C CYS A 26 4.88 4.15 2.17
N TYR A 27 4.08 3.11 1.98
CA TYR A 27 3.27 2.90 0.79
C TYR A 27 1.80 3.05 1.13
N VAL A 28 1.13 3.92 0.39
CA VAL A 28 -0.32 4.15 0.51
C VAL A 28 -1.01 3.54 -0.71
N LEU A 29 -1.88 2.55 -0.47
CA LEU A 29 -2.72 1.89 -1.48
C LEU A 29 -4.14 2.39 -1.31
N VAL A 30 -4.70 3.01 -2.34
CA VAL A 30 -6.01 3.67 -2.27
C VAL A 30 -6.99 2.99 -3.21
N ASP A 31 -8.09 2.48 -2.66
CA ASP A 31 -9.25 1.93 -3.39
C ASP A 31 -8.84 1.01 -4.58
N GLY A 32 -7.87 0.12 -4.35
CA GLY A 32 -7.26 -0.72 -5.37
C GLY A 32 -6.98 -2.15 -4.90
N GLU A 33 -6.82 -3.08 -5.83
CA GLU A 33 -6.56 -4.48 -5.49
C GLU A 33 -5.20 -4.64 -4.78
N LEU A 34 -5.14 -5.49 -3.76
CA LEU A 34 -3.89 -5.76 -3.07
C LEU A 34 -2.99 -6.63 -3.96
N PRO A 35 -1.67 -6.39 -3.99
CA PRO A 35 -0.75 -7.24 -4.74
C PRO A 35 -0.91 -8.72 -4.39
N SER A 36 -0.87 -9.57 -5.43
CA SER A 36 -0.94 -11.01 -5.24
C SER A 36 0.22 -11.50 -4.38
N ALA A 37 -0.10 -12.36 -3.40
CA ALA A 37 0.89 -13.02 -2.56
C ALA A 37 1.79 -14.02 -3.34
N SER A 38 1.35 -14.46 -4.52
CA SER A 38 2.12 -15.40 -5.38
C SER A 38 3.14 -14.72 -6.27
N THR A 39 3.13 -13.38 -6.34
CA THR A 39 4.16 -12.63 -7.07
C THR A 39 5.48 -12.92 -6.37
N ARG A 40 6.51 -13.38 -7.11
CA ARG A 40 7.87 -13.65 -6.62
C ARG A 40 8.61 -12.38 -6.16
N SER A 41 7.93 -11.48 -5.46
CA SER A 41 8.49 -10.34 -4.74
C SER A 41 8.75 -10.79 -3.30
N THR A 42 9.74 -11.67 -3.14
CA THR A 42 10.01 -12.38 -1.87
C THR A 42 10.36 -11.43 -0.70
N ASP A 43 10.69 -10.16 -1.00
CA ASP A 43 11.19 -9.17 -0.04
C ASP A 43 10.37 -7.87 -0.03
N TRP A 44 9.09 -7.95 -0.36
CA TRP A 44 8.13 -6.86 -0.22
C TRP A 44 7.17 -7.15 0.95
N PRO A 45 6.88 -6.20 1.85
CA PRO A 45 7.22 -4.77 1.83
C PRO A 45 8.51 -4.39 2.57
N ASP A 46 9.12 -3.27 2.15
CA ASP A 46 10.36 -2.72 2.74
C ASP A 46 10.17 -1.42 3.52
N ALA A 47 8.93 -0.95 3.59
CA ALA A 47 8.46 0.13 4.42
C ALA A 47 7.03 -0.18 4.89
N ALA A 48 6.47 0.66 5.76
CA ALA A 48 5.10 0.50 6.22
C ALA A 48 4.11 0.54 5.05
N VAL A 49 3.05 -0.29 5.11
CA VAL A 49 1.97 -0.30 4.13
C VAL A 49 0.67 0.13 4.80
N VAL A 50 0.05 1.17 4.24
CA VAL A 50 -1.25 1.68 4.65
C VAL A 50 -2.24 1.49 3.51
N VAL A 51 -3.37 0.88 3.81
CA VAL A 51 -4.46 0.65 2.86
C VAL A 51 -5.61 1.58 3.20
N VAL A 52 -5.97 2.44 2.26
CA VAL A 52 -7.12 3.32 2.33
C VAL A 52 -8.20 2.73 1.45
N CYS A 53 -9.25 2.18 2.05
CA CYS A 53 -10.27 1.45 1.30
C CYS A 53 -11.67 1.67 1.83
N ARG A 54 -12.63 1.72 0.89
CA ARG A 54 -14.07 1.70 1.21
C ARG A 54 -14.65 0.29 1.30
N ALA A 55 -13.98 -0.70 0.71
CA ALA A 55 -14.48 -2.08 0.62
C ALA A 55 -13.97 -2.97 1.78
N GLU A 56 -14.90 -3.58 2.51
CA GLU A 56 -14.62 -4.44 3.68
C GLU A 56 -13.80 -5.70 3.34
N SER A 57 -14.01 -6.29 2.15
CA SER A 57 -13.25 -7.45 1.69
C SER A 57 -11.75 -7.14 1.50
N MET A 58 -11.42 -5.93 1.07
CA MET A 58 -10.03 -5.46 0.94
C MET A 58 -9.41 -5.20 2.32
N ALA A 59 -10.18 -4.60 3.23
CA ALA A 59 -9.76 -4.37 4.61
C ALA A 59 -9.36 -5.69 5.30
N ALA A 60 -10.19 -6.72 5.19
CA ALA A 60 -9.89 -8.05 5.74
C ALA A 60 -8.58 -8.63 5.18
N GLN A 61 -8.38 -8.53 3.86
CA GLN A 61 -7.15 -9.02 3.22
C GLN A 61 -5.90 -8.23 3.63
N ALA A 62 -6.01 -6.93 3.86
CA ALA A 62 -4.91 -6.09 4.34
C ALA A 62 -4.54 -6.42 5.80
N LEU A 63 -5.55 -6.62 6.65
CA LEU A 63 -5.36 -7.01 8.05
C LEU A 63 -4.67 -8.38 8.19
N LEU A 64 -5.00 -9.35 7.33
CA LEU A 64 -4.31 -10.65 7.29
C LEU A 64 -2.81 -10.53 6.96
N ARG A 65 -2.40 -9.45 6.29
CA ARG A 65 -1.00 -9.14 5.97
C ARG A 65 -0.34 -8.28 7.06
N GLY A 66 -1.06 -7.92 8.12
CA GLY A 66 -0.59 -7.02 9.17
C GLY A 66 -0.47 -5.56 8.74
N TRP A 67 -1.16 -5.15 7.67
CA TRP A 67 -1.12 -3.77 7.16
C TRP A 67 -2.13 -2.88 7.88
N GLU A 68 -1.79 -1.59 8.04
CA GLU A 68 -2.70 -0.59 8.60
C GLU A 68 -3.84 -0.34 7.60
N VAL A 69 -5.08 -0.29 8.09
CA VAL A 69 -6.26 0.00 7.28
C VAL A 69 -6.92 1.27 7.79
N LEU A 70 -7.12 2.23 6.89
CA LEU A 70 -7.85 3.46 7.14
C LEU A 70 -9.15 3.45 6.32
N GLY A 71 -10.28 3.63 7.01
CA GLY A 71 -11.60 3.78 6.39
C GLY A 71 -12.01 5.25 6.39
N GLY A 72 -12.62 5.72 5.29
CA GLY A 72 -13.09 7.09 5.16
C GLY A 72 -12.89 7.65 3.76
N ASP A 73 -13.00 8.97 3.62
CA ASP A 73 -12.62 9.62 2.38
C ASP A 73 -11.10 9.54 2.16
N PRO A 74 -10.64 9.09 0.98
CA PRO A 74 -9.21 8.95 0.75
C PRO A 74 -8.41 10.24 0.89
N ALA A 75 -8.95 11.40 0.48
CA ALA A 75 -8.22 12.67 0.55
C ALA A 75 -7.95 13.06 2.01
N ASP A 76 -8.95 12.90 2.88
CA ASP A 76 -8.83 13.17 4.31
C ASP A 76 -7.81 12.25 4.98
N MET A 77 -7.84 10.95 4.64
CA MET A 77 -6.91 9.97 5.22
C MET A 77 -5.47 10.18 4.74
N ILE A 78 -5.28 10.55 3.47
CA ILE A 78 -3.96 10.90 2.94
C ILE A 78 -3.42 12.17 3.60
N ALA A 79 -4.28 13.19 3.78
CA ALA A 79 -3.90 14.43 4.46
C ALA A 79 -3.46 14.16 5.91
N GLU A 80 -4.14 13.25 6.61
CA GLU A 80 -3.74 12.83 7.95
C GLU A 80 -2.41 12.09 7.97
N LEU A 81 -2.19 11.14 7.04
CA LEU A 81 -0.91 10.44 6.92
C LEU A 81 0.25 11.38 6.61
N ALA A 82 0.03 12.43 5.82
CA ALA A 82 1.05 13.41 5.48
C ALA A 82 1.46 14.31 6.65
N ARG A 83 0.68 14.34 7.75
CA ARG A 83 0.98 15.10 8.97
C ARG A 83 1.75 14.32 10.03
N ARG A 84 1.90 13.00 9.86
CA ARG A 84 2.67 12.12 10.76
C ARG A 84 4.16 12.25 10.49
#